data_AF-A0AAW5ELD2-F1
#
_entry.id   AF-A0AAW5ELD2-F1
#
_cell.length_a   1.000
_cell.length_b   1.000
_cell.length_c   1.000
_cell.angle_alpha   90.00
_cell.angle_beta   90.00
_cell.angle_gamma   90.00
#
_symmetry.space_group_name_H-M   'P 1'
#
loop_
_entity.id
_entity.type
_entity.pdbx_description
1 polymer ?
#
loop_
_entity_poly.entity_id
_entity_poly.type
_entity_poly.pdbx_seq_one_letter_code
_entity_poly.pdbx_strand_id
1 'polypeptide(L)'
;QMIINAKESTNKGVKKDIPSALRGKIEQELNIQPLKEFGENYAEYYHDGKGALQKLLIEKQGQVAGAFHRKDLGDIDLVWGDGNFGLSHIVNRREEDFIKQGLNKIEAKNKALNFIKEIENIINNGNVKKGNNRAFIEVKNSRVMVALDYKGKDKKWIIT
;
A
#
# COMPACT_ATOMS: atom_id res chain seq x y z
N GLN A 1 -3.24 -25.58 6.94
CA GLN A 1 -1.96 -25.54 7.69
C GLN A 1 -0.76 -25.01 6.89
N MET A 2 -0.87 -24.57 5.62
CA MET A 2 0.25 -23.91 4.90
C MET A 2 0.29 -22.38 5.09
N ILE A 3 -0.87 -21.72 5.20
CA ILE A 3 -1.01 -20.26 5.34
C ILE A 3 -0.32 -19.73 6.63
N ILE A 4 -0.32 -20.51 7.71
CA ILE A 4 0.29 -20.12 8.99
C ILE A 4 1.82 -20.11 8.87
N ASN A 5 2.41 -21.13 8.23
CA ASN A 5 3.86 -21.27 8.14
C ASN A 5 4.53 -20.23 7.23
N ALA A 6 3.83 -19.68 6.23
CA ALA A 6 4.36 -18.58 5.40
C ALA A 6 4.45 -17.23 6.16
N LYS A 7 3.71 -17.09 7.27
CA LYS A 7 3.70 -15.87 8.09
C LYS A 7 4.83 -15.82 9.13
N GLU A 8 5.48 -16.94 9.44
CA GLU A 8 6.33 -17.07 10.64
C GLU A 8 7.82 -16.76 10.46
N SER A 9 8.35 -16.69 9.23
CA SER A 9 9.78 -16.35 9.04
C SER A 9 9.97 -14.89 8.63
N THR A 10 10.34 -14.05 9.61
CA THR A 10 10.65 -12.62 9.38
C THR A 10 12.14 -12.34 9.60
N ASN A 11 12.75 -11.55 8.71
CA ASN A 11 14.02 -10.86 8.99
C ASN A 11 13.77 -9.36 9.03
N LYS A 12 14.02 -8.71 10.19
CA LYS A 12 13.76 -7.27 10.40
C LYS A 12 12.32 -6.82 10.09
N GLY A 13 11.34 -7.70 10.29
CA GLY A 13 9.91 -7.39 10.06
C GLY A 13 9.41 -7.59 8.62
N VAL A 14 10.27 -8.04 7.71
CA VAL A 14 9.90 -8.42 6.33
C VAL A 14 9.81 -9.95 6.27
N LYS A 15 8.69 -10.48 5.76
CA LYS A 15 8.51 -11.93 5.54
C LYS A 15 9.53 -12.41 4.51
N LYS A 16 10.05 -13.63 4.68
CA LYS A 16 10.92 -14.24 3.67
C LYS A 16 10.18 -14.25 2.32
N ASP A 17 10.90 -13.86 1.26
CA ASP A 17 10.33 -13.87 -0.08
C ASP A 17 9.92 -15.31 -0.46
N ILE A 18 8.73 -15.45 -1.03
CA ILE A 18 8.17 -16.74 -1.43
C ILE A 18 8.03 -16.84 -2.95
N PRO A 19 8.08 -18.05 -3.53
CA PRO A 19 7.90 -18.22 -4.97
C PRO A 19 6.52 -17.74 -5.45
N SER A 20 6.43 -17.19 -6.66
CA SER A 20 5.19 -16.72 -7.29
C SER A 20 4.09 -17.79 -7.33
N ALA A 21 4.46 -19.07 -7.51
CA ALA A 21 3.50 -20.17 -7.47
C ALA A 21 2.79 -20.30 -6.11
N LEU A 22 3.46 -19.96 -5.00
CA LEU A 22 2.83 -19.94 -3.67
C LEU A 22 1.92 -18.72 -3.51
N ARG A 23 2.30 -17.57 -4.06
CA ARG A 23 1.43 -16.37 -4.08
C ARG A 23 0.13 -16.66 -4.83
N GLY A 24 0.20 -17.30 -6.01
CA GLY A 24 -0.98 -17.70 -6.76
C GLY A 24 -1.91 -18.65 -5.98
N LYS A 25 -1.35 -19.54 -5.14
CA LYS A 25 -2.17 -20.38 -4.24
C LYS A 25 -2.86 -19.56 -3.15
N ILE A 26 -2.14 -18.62 -2.51
CA ILE A 26 -2.72 -17.70 -1.52
C ILE A 26 -3.86 -16.88 -2.14
N GLU A 27 -3.66 -16.37 -3.36
CA GLU A 27 -4.69 -15.64 -4.09
C GLU A 27 -5.95 -16.46 -4.33
N GLN A 28 -5.80 -17.72 -4.74
CA GLN A 28 -6.94 -18.63 -4.94
C GLN A 28 -7.65 -18.95 -3.63
N GLU A 29 -6.89 -19.30 -2.58
CA GLU A 29 -7.44 -19.68 -1.27
C GLU A 29 -8.19 -18.53 -0.59
N LEU A 30 -7.71 -17.29 -0.76
CA LEU A 30 -8.29 -16.10 -0.14
C LEU A 30 -9.17 -15.29 -1.10
N ASN A 31 -9.40 -15.80 -2.32
CA ASN A 31 -10.13 -15.11 -3.40
C ASN A 31 -9.63 -13.66 -3.65
N ILE A 32 -8.31 -13.46 -3.62
CA ILE A 32 -7.69 -12.18 -3.89
C ILE A 32 -7.64 -11.97 -5.40
N GLN A 33 -8.13 -10.83 -5.86
CA GLN A 33 -8.16 -10.47 -7.28
C GLN A 33 -7.19 -9.30 -7.54
N PRO A 34 -5.90 -9.55 -7.78
CA PRO A 34 -4.93 -8.49 -8.01
C PRO A 34 -5.15 -7.75 -9.34
N LEU A 35 -4.69 -6.50 -9.38
CA LEU A 35 -4.71 -5.65 -10.58
C LEU A 35 -3.51 -5.98 -11.46
N LYS A 36 -3.66 -6.95 -12.38
CA LYS A 36 -2.54 -7.59 -13.10
C LYS A 36 -1.55 -6.63 -13.78
N GLU A 37 -1.97 -5.43 -14.18
CA GLU A 37 -1.06 -4.47 -14.83
C GLU A 37 0.00 -3.86 -13.89
N PHE A 38 -0.18 -3.99 -12.58
CA PHE A 38 0.83 -3.56 -11.61
C PHE A 38 1.89 -4.63 -11.34
N GLY A 39 1.85 -5.76 -12.04
CA GLY A 39 2.84 -6.83 -11.94
C GLY A 39 2.58 -7.80 -10.79
N GLU A 40 3.65 -8.35 -10.23
CA GLU A 40 3.63 -9.35 -9.16
C GLU A 40 2.80 -8.85 -7.97
N ASN A 41 1.89 -9.69 -7.48
CA ASN A 41 1.15 -9.43 -6.25
C ASN A 41 1.79 -10.19 -5.09
N TYR A 42 2.31 -9.47 -4.10
CA TYR A 42 2.92 -10.05 -2.91
C TYR A 42 1.84 -10.50 -1.92
N ALA A 43 1.10 -11.54 -2.30
CA ALA A 43 -0.09 -12.05 -1.60
C ALA A 43 0.18 -12.47 -0.14
N GLU A 44 1.42 -12.80 0.21
CA GLU A 44 1.82 -13.08 1.59
C GLU A 44 1.64 -11.88 2.54
N TYR A 45 1.46 -10.66 2.01
CA TYR A 45 1.18 -9.43 2.76
C TYR A 45 -0.30 -9.02 2.76
N TYR A 46 -1.22 -9.90 2.37
CA TYR A 46 -2.65 -9.66 2.52
C TYR A 46 -3.01 -9.31 3.98
N HIS A 47 -3.71 -8.19 4.17
CA HIS A 47 -4.04 -7.55 5.46
C HIS A 47 -2.83 -7.23 6.36
N ASP A 48 -1.64 -7.12 5.79
CA ASP A 48 -0.41 -6.73 6.47
C ASP A 48 0.13 -5.42 5.88
N GLY A 49 -0.59 -4.33 6.14
CA GLY A 49 -0.33 -3.02 5.55
C GLY A 49 1.10 -2.51 5.78
N LYS A 50 1.64 -2.72 6.99
CA LYS A 50 3.04 -2.39 7.31
C LYS A 50 4.02 -3.17 6.46
N GLY A 51 3.85 -4.50 6.38
CA GLY A 51 4.70 -5.36 5.57
C GLY A 51 4.58 -5.04 4.08
N ALA A 52 3.38 -4.74 3.60
CA ALA A 52 3.10 -4.34 2.23
C ALA A 52 3.85 -3.05 1.85
N LEU A 53 3.79 -2.01 2.70
CA LEU A 53 4.54 -0.77 2.49
C LEU A 53 6.05 -1.04 2.41
N GLN A 54 6.59 -1.83 3.33
CA GLN A 54 8.01 -2.19 3.34
C GLN A 54 8.42 -2.98 2.10
N LYS A 55 7.63 -3.98 1.73
CA LYS A 55 7.88 -4.82 0.56
C LYS A 55 7.94 -3.98 -0.71
N LEU A 56 6.95 -3.11 -0.94
CA LEU A 56 6.93 -2.26 -2.13
C LEU A 56 8.04 -1.19 -2.14
N LEU A 57 8.45 -0.68 -0.98
CA LEU A 57 9.61 0.24 -0.90
C LEU A 57 10.94 -0.45 -1.26
N ILE A 58 11.08 -1.75 -0.97
CA ILE A 58 12.26 -2.56 -1.31
C ILE A 58 12.24 -2.92 -2.80
N GLU A 59 11.13 -3.49 -3.26
CA GLU A 59 11.01 -4.03 -4.62
C GLU A 59 10.86 -2.94 -5.68
N LYS A 60 10.22 -1.83 -5.32
CA LYS A 60 9.91 -0.71 -6.22
C LYS A 60 9.17 -1.14 -7.49
N GLN A 61 8.31 -2.14 -7.35
CA GLN A 61 7.43 -2.67 -8.38
C GLN A 61 6.35 -3.53 -7.71
N GLY A 62 5.36 -3.99 -8.47
CA GLY A 62 4.35 -4.90 -7.95
C GLY A 62 3.24 -4.22 -7.17
N GLN A 63 2.49 -5.05 -6.45
CA GLN A 63 1.36 -4.64 -5.62
C GLN A 63 1.16 -5.57 -4.43
N VAL A 64 0.30 -5.14 -3.51
CA VAL A 64 -0.35 -5.99 -2.52
C VAL A 64 -1.84 -5.69 -2.59
N ALA A 65 -2.58 -6.58 -3.25
CA ALA A 65 -4.03 -6.54 -3.27
C ALA A 65 -4.55 -6.87 -1.87
N GLY A 66 -5.48 -6.05 -1.36
CA GLY A 66 -5.94 -6.11 0.02
C GLY A 66 -4.83 -5.90 1.04
N ALA A 67 -3.89 -4.99 0.78
CA ALA A 67 -2.85 -4.62 1.75
C ALA A 67 -3.45 -4.15 3.09
N PHE A 68 -4.52 -3.37 3.01
CA PHE A 68 -5.27 -2.88 4.16
C PHE A 68 -6.71 -3.35 4.09
N HIS A 69 -7.38 -3.40 5.23
CA HIS A 69 -8.81 -3.65 5.32
C HIS A 69 -9.46 -2.64 6.26
N ARG A 70 -10.59 -2.07 5.84
CA ARG A 70 -11.44 -1.25 6.71
C ARG A 70 -12.88 -1.71 6.62
N LYS A 71 -13.58 -1.72 7.77
CA LYS A 71 -15.01 -2.09 7.81
C LYS A 71 -15.89 -1.23 6.91
N ASP A 72 -15.54 0.03 6.73
CA ASP A 72 -16.30 0.99 5.92
C ASP A 72 -15.92 0.98 4.43
N LEU A 73 -14.78 0.42 4.02
CA LEU A 73 -14.33 0.45 2.62
C LEU A 73 -14.07 -0.94 2.01
N GLY A 74 -13.91 -1.97 2.84
CA GLY A 74 -13.42 -3.29 2.46
C GLY A 74 -11.91 -3.32 2.32
N ASP A 75 -11.43 -4.21 1.46
CA ASP A 75 -10.02 -4.34 1.10
C ASP A 75 -9.55 -3.14 0.28
N ILE A 76 -8.37 -2.64 0.61
CA ILE A 76 -7.71 -1.52 -0.06
C ILE A 76 -6.34 -2.01 -0.57
N ASP A 77 -6.18 -2.00 -1.88
CA ASP A 77 -4.97 -2.40 -2.57
C ASP A 77 -3.88 -1.32 -2.40
N LEU A 78 -2.63 -1.75 -2.27
CA LEU A 78 -1.46 -0.89 -2.30
C LEU A 78 -0.63 -1.28 -3.53
N VAL A 79 -0.36 -0.32 -4.41
CA VAL A 79 0.40 -0.55 -5.64
C VAL A 79 1.68 0.29 -5.61
N TRP A 80 2.78 -0.22 -6.17
CA TRP A 80 3.96 0.61 -6.34
C TRP A 80 3.66 1.80 -7.28
N GLY A 81 2.98 1.50 -8.39
CA GLY A 81 2.56 2.49 -9.37
C GLY A 81 3.73 3.10 -10.13
N ASP A 82 3.61 4.38 -10.46
CA ASP A 82 4.56 5.12 -11.29
C ASP A 82 4.70 6.58 -10.81
N GLY A 83 5.20 7.47 -11.66
CA GLY A 83 5.33 8.89 -11.34
C GLY A 83 4.01 9.66 -11.19
N ASN A 84 2.87 9.06 -11.56
CA ASN A 84 1.55 9.70 -11.57
C ASN A 84 0.62 9.18 -10.46
N PHE A 85 0.80 7.94 -10.00
CA PHE A 85 -0.02 7.33 -8.94
C PHE A 85 0.73 6.24 -8.17
N GLY A 86 0.13 5.79 -7.06
CA GLY A 86 0.68 4.72 -6.22
C GLY A 86 1.80 5.19 -5.27
N LEU A 87 2.47 4.23 -4.64
CA LEU A 87 3.45 4.51 -3.60
C LEU A 87 4.66 5.32 -4.11
N SER A 88 5.10 5.06 -5.34
CA SER A 88 6.17 5.80 -6.01
C SER A 88 5.85 7.30 -6.12
N HIS A 89 4.65 7.63 -6.60
CA HIS A 89 4.18 9.00 -6.70
C HIS A 89 4.12 9.69 -5.32
N ILE A 90 3.62 9.01 -4.29
CA ILE A 90 3.54 9.56 -2.93
C ILE A 90 4.93 9.94 -2.41
N VAL A 91 5.91 9.03 -2.54
CA VAL A 91 7.28 9.29 -2.10
C VAL A 91 7.86 10.50 -2.82
N ASN A 92 7.73 10.55 -4.15
CA ASN A 92 8.30 11.64 -4.96
C ASN A 92 7.66 12.99 -4.65
N ARG A 93 6.32 13.05 -4.57
CA ARG A 93 5.59 14.29 -4.26
C ARG A 93 5.94 14.83 -2.89
N ARG A 94 6.01 13.97 -1.88
CA ARG A 94 6.37 14.39 -0.51
C ARG A 94 7.83 14.84 -0.43
N GLU A 95 8.75 14.15 -1.11
CA GLU A 95 10.15 14.59 -1.20
C GLU A 95 10.25 15.99 -1.83
N GLU A 96 9.58 16.22 -2.97
CA GLU A 96 9.54 17.54 -3.62
C GLU A 96 8.93 18.63 -2.74
N ASP A 97 7.83 18.35 -2.04
CA ASP A 97 7.19 19.29 -1.13
C ASP A 97 8.13 19.72 0.00
N PHE A 98 8.92 18.78 0.54
CA PHE A 98 9.87 19.07 1.60
C PHE A 98 11.11 19.81 1.09
N ILE A 99 11.58 19.53 -0.14
CA ILE A 99 12.64 20.32 -0.78
C ILE A 99 12.18 21.78 -0.96
N LYS A 100 10.93 22.01 -1.39
CA LYS A 100 10.35 23.36 -1.52
C LYS A 100 10.22 24.08 -0.17
N GLN A 101 10.15 23.33 0.94
CA GLN A 101 10.18 23.87 2.30
C GLN A 101 11.61 24.13 2.82
N GLY A 102 12.64 23.93 1.99
CA GLY A 102 14.03 24.25 2.32
C GLY A 102 14.85 23.09 2.86
N LEU A 103 14.32 21.86 2.90
CA LEU A 103 15.09 20.68 3.31
C LEU A 103 16.03 20.25 2.19
N ASN A 104 17.19 19.70 2.56
CA ASN A 104 18.04 19.06 1.56
C ASN A 104 17.45 17.71 1.11
N LYS A 105 17.97 17.17 0.00
CA LYS A 105 17.43 15.93 -0.62
C LYS A 105 17.39 14.73 0.34
N ILE A 106 18.39 14.56 1.20
CA ILE A 106 18.47 13.43 2.13
C ILE A 106 17.41 13.59 3.24
N GLU A 107 17.29 14.78 3.80
CA GLU A 107 16.28 15.11 4.81
C GLU A 107 14.86 14.97 4.27
N ALA A 108 14.60 15.53 3.09
CA ALA A 108 13.31 15.47 2.41
C ALA A 108 12.88 14.02 2.15
N LYS A 109 13.81 13.20 1.64
CA LYS A 109 13.56 11.77 1.40
C LYS A 109 13.27 11.01 2.69
N ASN A 110 14.05 11.24 3.75
CA ASN A 110 13.81 10.61 5.05
C ASN A 110 12.45 11.00 5.63
N LYS A 111 12.06 12.28 5.50
CA LYS A 111 10.76 12.78 5.95
C LYS A 111 9.61 12.21 5.12
N ALA A 112 9.77 12.07 3.80
CA ALA A 112 8.81 11.39 2.93
C ALA A 112 8.62 9.93 3.33
N LEU A 113 9.71 9.19 3.58
CA LEU A 113 9.65 7.81 4.05
C LEU A 113 9.00 7.67 5.43
N ASN A 114 9.16 8.65 6.32
CA ASN A 114 8.45 8.67 7.59
C ASN A 114 6.95 8.89 7.40
N PHE A 115 6.53 9.77 6.48
CA PHE A 115 5.12 9.91 6.10
C PHE A 115 4.54 8.59 5.56
N ILE A 116 5.29 7.84 4.74
CA ILE A 116 4.84 6.52 4.24
C ILE A 116 4.51 5.57 5.40
N LYS A 117 5.29 5.59 6.49
CA LYS A 117 5.00 4.78 7.68
C LYS A 117 3.73 5.22 8.40
N GLU A 118 3.32 6.47 8.28
CA GLU A 118 2.07 6.98 8.86
C GLU A 118 0.83 6.54 8.08
N ILE A 119 0.96 6.09 6.81
CA ILE A 119 -0.16 5.62 6.00
C ILE A 119 -0.97 4.56 6.73
N GLU A 120 -0.31 3.58 7.37
CA GLU A 120 -1.00 2.55 8.15
C GLU A 120 -1.86 3.15 9.27
N ASN A 121 -1.32 4.10 10.04
CA ASN A 121 -2.06 4.78 11.09
C ASN A 121 -3.24 5.58 10.52
N ILE A 122 -3.06 6.27 9.38
CA ILE A 122 -4.12 7.03 8.72
C ILE A 122 -5.22 6.08 8.24
N ILE A 123 -4.87 4.99 7.56
CA ILE A 123 -5.82 3.97 7.08
C ILE A 123 -6.52 3.27 8.25
N ASN A 124 -5.88 3.02 9.38
CA ASN A 124 -6.52 2.28 10.48
C ASN A 124 -7.38 3.19 11.38
N ASN A 125 -6.92 4.42 11.65
CA ASN A 125 -7.52 5.28 12.68
C ASN A 125 -8.20 6.53 12.11
N GLY A 126 -8.13 6.75 10.80
CA GLY A 126 -8.68 7.94 10.18
C GLY A 126 -10.17 7.92 9.97
N ASN A 127 -10.73 9.13 10.01
CA ASN A 127 -12.11 9.40 9.65
C ASN A 127 -12.26 9.37 8.13
N VAL A 128 -13.28 8.67 7.64
CA VAL A 128 -13.52 8.51 6.20
C VAL A 128 -14.57 9.48 5.71
N LYS A 129 -14.22 10.24 4.69
CA LYS A 129 -15.15 11.05 3.89
C LYS A 129 -15.22 10.45 2.48
N LYS A 130 -16.32 9.74 2.19
CA LYS A 130 -16.55 9.15 0.86
C LYS A 130 -17.18 10.16 -0.07
N GLY A 131 -16.63 10.29 -1.27
CA GLY A 131 -17.31 10.85 -2.44
C GLY A 131 -17.66 9.73 -3.43
N ASN A 132 -17.99 10.11 -4.67
CA ASN A 132 -18.45 9.16 -5.69
C ASN A 132 -17.37 8.16 -6.10
N ASN A 133 -16.17 8.65 -6.43
CA ASN A 133 -15.08 7.81 -6.97
C ASN A 133 -13.84 7.76 -6.07
N ARG A 134 -13.86 8.49 -4.95
CA ARG A 134 -12.73 8.62 -4.03
C ARG A 134 -13.21 8.70 -2.60
N ALA A 135 -12.41 8.17 -1.69
CA ALA A 135 -12.53 8.40 -0.26
C ALA A 135 -11.29 9.12 0.26
N PHE A 136 -11.49 10.03 1.20
CA PHE A 136 -10.43 10.67 1.96
C PHE A 136 -10.42 10.11 3.37
N ILE A 137 -9.25 9.68 3.84
CA ILE A 137 -9.05 9.13 5.17
C ILE A 137 -8.12 10.09 5.91
N GLU A 138 -8.61 10.69 6.99
CA GLU A 138 -7.95 11.81 7.67
C GLU A 138 -7.68 11.52 9.14
N VAL A 139 -6.44 11.78 9.58
CA VAL A 139 -6.04 11.79 10.99
C VAL A 139 -5.24 13.06 11.24
N LYS A 140 -5.72 13.93 12.15
CA LYS A 140 -5.07 15.21 12.47
C LYS A 140 -4.81 16.02 11.18
N ASN A 141 -3.54 16.32 10.88
CA ASN A 141 -3.11 17.10 9.71
C ASN A 141 -2.66 16.21 8.54
N SER A 142 -2.85 14.88 8.64
CA SER A 142 -2.46 13.92 7.62
C SER A 142 -3.69 13.31 6.94
N ARG A 143 -3.58 13.08 5.62
CA ARG A 143 -4.65 12.54 4.79
C ARG A 143 -4.08 11.54 3.78
N VAL A 144 -4.81 10.46 3.57
CA VAL A 144 -4.63 9.53 2.45
C VAL A 144 -5.91 9.52 1.60
N MET A 145 -5.74 9.46 0.29
CA MET A 145 -6.77 9.38 -0.72
C MET A 145 -6.79 7.98 -1.30
N VAL A 146 -7.99 7.40 -1.32
CA VAL A 146 -8.29 6.07 -1.84
C VAL A 146 -9.20 6.25 -3.03
N ALA A 147 -8.78 5.77 -4.21
CA ALA A 147 -9.71 5.60 -5.33
C ALA A 147 -10.69 4.47 -4.99
N LEU A 148 -11.96 4.59 -5.37
CA LEU A 148 -13.00 3.58 -5.11
C LEU A 148 -13.32 2.71 -6.35
N ASP A 149 -12.67 3.01 -7.47
CA ASP A 149 -12.82 2.29 -8.73
C ASP A 149 -11.44 2.02 -9.36
N TYR A 150 -11.38 0.93 -10.12
CA TYR A 150 -10.32 0.72 -11.10
C TYR A 150 -10.91 0.21 -12.42
N LYS A 151 -10.96 1.09 -13.43
CA LYS A 151 -11.46 0.78 -14.79
C LYS A 151 -12.88 0.19 -14.79
N GLY A 152 -13.78 0.78 -13.98
CA GLY A 152 -15.17 0.34 -13.87
C GLY A 152 -15.38 -0.88 -12.98
N LYS A 153 -14.35 -1.34 -12.26
CA LYS A 153 -14.45 -2.41 -11.26
C LYS A 153 -14.41 -1.81 -9.87
N ASP A 154 -15.26 -2.35 -8.99
CA ASP A 154 -15.26 -1.99 -7.58
C ASP A 154 -13.94 -2.40 -6.91
N LYS A 155 -13.01 -1.44 -6.85
CA LYS A 155 -11.63 -1.64 -6.46
C LYS A 155 -11.11 -0.43 -5.71
N LYS A 156 -10.73 -0.64 -4.45
CA LYS A 156 -10.22 0.42 -3.60
C LYS A 156 -8.71 0.36 -3.58
N TRP A 157 -8.04 1.47 -3.85
CA TRP A 157 -6.58 1.50 -3.87
C TRP A 157 -6.00 2.87 -3.53
N ILE A 158 -4.84 2.87 -2.89
CA ILE A 158 -4.18 4.11 -2.43
C ILE A 158 -3.55 4.85 -3.62
N ILE A 159 -3.81 6.15 -3.71
CA ILE A 159 -3.29 7.00 -4.79
C ILE A 159 -2.51 8.24 -4.32
N THR A 160 -2.73 8.76 -3.10
CA THR A 160 -1.99 9.92 -2.56
C THR A 160 -2.14 10.10 -1.05
#